data_AF-A0A2V5S0S8-F1
#
_entry.id   AF-A0A2V5S0S8-F1
#
_cell.length_a   1.000
_cell.length_b   1.000
_cell.length_c   1.000
_cell.angle_alpha   90.00
_cell.angle_beta   90.00
_cell.angle_gamma   90.00
#
_symmetry.space_group_name_H-M   'P 1'
#
loop_
_entity.id
_entity.type
_entity.pdbx_description
1 polymer ?
#
loop_
_entity_poly.entity_id
_entity_poly.type
_entity_poly.pdbx_seq_one_letter_code
_entity_poly.pdbx_strand_id
1 'polypeptide(L)' 'ALADALRLPGVPHVMECFDISNISTTHVVASMVCFRDGVPDKNNYRRYRVRTVEGQDDFASMAEVVRRRYSRVLLQIS' A
#
# COMPACT_ATOMS: atom_id res chain seq x y z
N ALA A 1 -4.79 20.80 7.43
CA ALA A 1 -3.35 20.72 7.11
C ALA A 1 -3.07 19.77 5.94
N LEU A 2 -3.11 18.43 6.10
CA LEU A 2 -2.80 17.51 5.00
C LEU A 2 -3.80 17.57 3.83
N ALA A 3 -5.10 17.56 4.13
CA ALA A 3 -6.16 17.65 3.12
C ALA A 3 -6.02 18.93 2.27
N ASP A 4 -5.77 20.07 2.93
CA ASP A 4 -5.57 21.36 2.26
C ASP A 4 -4.31 21.34 1.38
N ALA A 5 -3.20 20.82 1.90
CA ALA A 5 -1.93 20.72 1.17
C ALA A 5 -2.04 19.88 -0.11
N LEU A 6 -2.85 18.82 -0.07
CA LEU A 6 -3.09 17.92 -1.19
C LEU A 6 -4.36 18.26 -2.00
N ARG A 7 -5.08 19.33 -1.63
CA ARG A 7 -6.34 19.77 -2.25
C ARG A 7 -7.41 18.67 -2.31
N LEU A 8 -7.50 17.87 -1.24
CA LEU A 8 -8.51 16.83 -1.11
C LEU A 8 -9.88 17.44 -0.78
N PRO A 9 -10.99 16.82 -1.21
CA PRO A 9 -12.35 17.31 -0.93
C PRO A 9 -12.74 17.25 0.56
N GLY A 10 -11.97 16.53 1.38
CA GLY A 10 -12.19 16.40 2.82
C GLY A 10 -11.00 15.71 3.50
N VAL A 11 -11.09 15.59 4.82
CA VAL A 11 -10.08 14.86 5.61
C VAL A 11 -10.11 13.38 5.20
N PRO A 12 -8.97 12.78 4.82
CA PRO A 12 -8.93 11.36 4.51
C PRO A 12 -9.13 10.53 5.79
N HIS A 13 -10.29 9.88 5.89
CA HIS A 13 -10.62 8.99 7.02
C HIS A 13 -9.82 7.69 7.02
N VAL A 14 -9.39 7.22 5.84
CA VAL A 14 -8.54 6.04 5.69
C VAL A 14 -7.34 6.42 4.83
N MET A 15 -6.14 6.13 5.34
CA MET A 15 -4.88 6.31 4.63
C MET A 15 -4.12 4.99 4.62
N GLU A 16 -3.84 4.47 3.44
CA GLU A 16 -2.97 3.29 3.25
C GLU A 16 -1.67 3.76 2.62
N CYS A 17 -0.56 3.56 3.32
CA CYS A 17 0.77 3.96 2.87
C CYS A 17 1.58 2.72 2.54
N PHE A 18 2.19 2.72 1.35
CA PHE A 18 2.97 1.59 0.83
C PHE A 18 4.45 1.97 0.78
N ASP A 19 5.30 1.02 1.11
CA ASP A 19 6.75 1.10 0.99
C ASP A 19 7.29 -0.16 0.32
N ILE A 20 8.20 0.00 -0.65
CA ILE A 20 8.88 -1.09 -1.34
C ILE A 20 10.28 -1.24 -0.74
N SER A 21 10.53 -2.40 -0.13
CA SER A 21 11.81 -2.75 0.47
C SER A 21 12.50 -3.86 -0.32
N ASN A 22 13.73 -3.60 -0.76
CA ASN A 22 14.57 -4.56 -1.48
C ASN A 22 15.46 -5.30 -0.48
N ILE A 23 14.95 -6.38 0.10
CA ILE A 23 15.73 -7.25 1.01
C ILE A 23 16.50 -8.21 0.11
N SER A 24 17.69 -7.81 -0.35
CA SER A 24 18.54 -8.49 -1.35
C SER A 24 18.05 -8.35 -2.80
N THR A 25 18.90 -8.80 -3.74
CA THR A 25 18.65 -8.77 -5.19
C THR A 25 17.48 -9.63 -5.66
N THR A 26 17.01 -10.58 -4.84
CA THR A 26 16.03 -11.59 -5.26
C THR A 26 14.70 -11.55 -4.51
N HIS A 27 14.58 -10.71 -3.46
CA HIS A 27 13.38 -10.68 -2.61
C HIS A 27 12.89 -9.25 -2.36
N VAL A 28 12.04 -8.78 -3.28
CA VAL A 28 11.29 -7.53 -3.10
C VAL A 28 10.09 -7.78 -2.19
N VAL A 29 9.96 -6.96 -1.16
CA VAL A 29 8.86 -7.01 -0.19
C VAL A 29 8.25 -5.63 -0.06
N ALA A 30 6.93 -5.53 -0.17
CA ALA A 30 6.22 -4.32 0.16
C ALA A 30 5.57 -4.40 1.54
N SER A 31 5.62 -3.30 2.28
CA SER A 31 4.85 -3.10 3.50
C SER A 31 3.72 -2.10 3.24
N MET A 32 2.56 -2.35 3.83
CA MET A 32 1.44 -1.41 3.83
C MET A 32 1.00 -1.17 5.25
N VAL A 33 1.01 0.10 5.66
CA VAL A 33 0.47 0.56 6.94
C VAL A 33 -0.85 1.27 6.70
N CYS A 34 -1.76 1.17 7.66
CA CYS A 34 -3.09 1.77 7.57
C CYS A 34 -3.30 2.73 8.75
N PHE A 35 -3.86 3.90 8.45
CA PHE A 35 -4.37 4.83 9.46
C PHE A 35 -5.86 5.04 9.24
N ARG A 36 -6.62 5.03 10.33
CA ARG A 36 -8.04 5.35 10.36
C ARG A 36 -8.27 6.53 11.30
N ASP A 37 -8.88 7.59 10.79
CA ASP A 37 -9.13 8.83 11.54
C ASP A 37 -7.86 9.40 12.21
N GLY A 38 -6.72 9.26 11.52
CA GLY A 38 -5.42 9.71 12.01
C GLY A 38 -4.73 8.77 13.01
N VAL A 39 -5.36 7.65 13.40
CA VAL A 39 -4.82 6.67 14.35
C VAL A 39 -4.29 5.43 13.61
N PRO A 40 -3.14 4.84 14.00
CA PRO A 40 -2.65 3.60 13.42
C PRO A 40 -3.65 2.44 13.56
N ASP A 41 -4.08 1.88 12.43
CA ASP A 41 -4.95 0.69 12.36
C ASP A 41 -4.11 -0.56 12.05
N LYS A 42 -3.44 -1.08 13.09
CA LYS A 42 -2.50 -2.21 12.99
C LYS A 42 -3.15 -3.49 12.45
N ASN A 43 -4.45 -3.69 12.68
CA ASN A 43 -5.19 -4.86 12.19
C ASN A 43 -5.27 -4.89 10.65
N ASN A 44 -5.13 -3.73 10.02
CA ASN A 44 -5.15 -3.57 8.57
C ASN A 44 -3.77 -3.44 7.93
N TYR A 45 -2.68 -3.63 8.70
CA TYR A 45 -1.34 -3.68 8.13
C TYR A 45 -1.18 -4.93 7.27
N ARG A 46 -0.47 -4.82 6.16
CA ARG A 46 -0.22 -5.94 5.26
C ARG A 46 1.24 -5.97 4.83
N ARG A 47 1.75 -7.18 4.60
CA ARG A 47 3.06 -7.41 3.99
C ARG A 47 2.85 -8.23 2.73
N TYR A 48 3.46 -7.79 1.64
CA TYR A 48 3.37 -8.43 0.33
C TYR A 48 4.76 -8.88 -0.10
N ARG A 49 4.91 -10.18 -0.33
CA ARG A 49 6.02 -10.66 -1.15
C ARG A 49 5.66 -10.43 -2.61
N VAL A 50 6.47 -9.65 -3.32
CA VAL A 50 6.36 -9.45 -4.77
C VAL A 50 6.76 -10.75 -5.47
N ARG A 51 6.03 -11.14 -6.51
CA ARG A 51 6.17 -12.47 -7.12
C ARG A 51 6.44 -12.45 -8.61
N THR A 52 5.98 -11.42 -9.31
CA THR A 52 6.00 -11.39 -10.78
C THR A 52 7.01 -10.41 -11.35
N VAL A 53 7.76 -9.72 -10.49
CA VAL A 53 8.77 -8.75 -10.88
C VAL A 53 10.15 -9.36 -10.69
N GLU A 54 10.94 -9.37 -11.76
CA GLU A 54 12.33 -9.82 -11.74
C GLU A 54 13.27 -8.62 -11.55
N GLY A 55 14.30 -8.78 -10.72
CA GLY A 55 15.23 -7.70 -10.41
C GLY A 55 14.63 -6.60 -9.52
N GLN A 56 15.31 -5.47 -9.46
CA GLN A 56 14.89 -4.30 -8.68
C GLN A 56 14.11 -3.33 -9.59
N ASP A 57 12.79 -3.53 -9.66
CA ASP A 57 11.86 -2.61 -10.30
C ASP A 57 10.76 -2.25 -9.30
N ASP A 58 10.95 -1.13 -8.62
CA ASP A 58 10.03 -0.65 -7.57
C ASP A 58 8.69 -0.20 -8.16
N PHE A 59 8.66 0.31 -9.41
CA PHE A 59 7.42 0.73 -10.07
C PHE A 59 6.54 -0.47 -10.41
N ALA A 60 7.12 -1.50 -11.02
CA ALA A 60 6.42 -2.75 -11.28
C ALA A 60 5.97 -3.42 -9.97
N SER A 61 6.83 -3.39 -8.95
CA SER A 61 6.52 -3.94 -7.62
C SER A 61 5.34 -3.22 -6.97
N MET A 62 5.32 -1.88 -7.01
CA MET A 62 4.21 -1.07 -6.51
C MET A 62 2.92 -1.37 -7.26
N ALA A 63 2.97 -1.45 -8.59
CA ALA A 63 1.82 -1.79 -9.42
C ALA A 63 1.22 -3.17 -9.06
N GLU A 64 2.07 -4.19 -8.87
CA GLU A 64 1.62 -5.53 -8.44
C GLU A 64 0.88 -5.45 -7.09
N VAL A 65 1.47 -4.75 -6.12
CA VAL A 65 0.97 -4.67 -4.73
C VAL A 65 -0.34 -3.88 -4.66
N VAL A 66 -0.42 -2.72 -5.30
CA VAL A 66 -1.63 -1.88 -5.38
C VAL A 66 -2.77 -2.67 -6.02
N ARG A 67 -2.52 -3.33 -7.15
CA ARG A 67 -3.52 -4.18 -7.81
C ARG A 67 -4.01 -5.28 -6.88
N ARG A 68 -3.10 -6.03 -6.26
CA ARG A 68 -3.46 -7.11 -5.32
C ARG A 68 -4.25 -6.60 -4.11
N ARG A 69 -3.91 -5.43 -3.56
CA ARG A 69 -4.63 -4.84 -2.43
C ARG A 69 -6.06 -4.50 -2.81
N TYR A 70 -6.25 -3.71 -3.87
CA TYR A 70 -7.57 -3.16 -4.19
C TYR A 70 -8.47 -4.16 -4.91
N SER A 71 -7.93 -5.12 -5.67
CA SER A 71 -8.75 -6.25 -6.16
C SER A 71 -9.37 -7.04 -5.01
N ARG A 72 -8.63 -7.26 -3.91
CA ARG A 72 -9.18 -7.93 -2.73
C ARG A 72 -10.22 -7.07 -2.00
N VAL A 73 -10.02 -5.76 -1.90
CA VAL A 73 -11.02 -4.84 -1.32
C VAL A 73 -12.34 -4.93 -2.08
N LEU A 74 -12.28 -4.80 -3.40
CA LEU A 74 -13.48 -4.81 -4.24
C LEU A 74 -14.26 -6.12 -4.10
N LEU A 75 -13.56 -7.25 -4.06
CA LEU A 75 -14.17 -8.58 -3.85
C LEU A 75 -14.77 -8.78 -2.45
N GLN A 76 -14.35 -8.01 -1.45
CA GLN A 76 -14.89 -8.08 -0.09
C GLN A 76 -16.12 -7.18 0.11
N ILE A 77 -16.35 -6.24 -0.82
CA ILE A 77 -17.47 -5.30 -0.78
C ILE A 77 -18.62 -5.77 -1.68
N SER A 78 -18.32 -6.56 -2.72
CA SER A 78 -19.30 -7.30 -3.53
C SER A 78 -19.88 -8.49 -2.77
#